data_AF-A0A8H3HY96-F1
#
_entry.id   AF-A0A8H3HY96-F1
#
_cell.length_a   1.000
_cell.length_b   1.000
_cell.length_c   1.000
_cell.angle_alpha   90.00
_cell.angle_beta   90.00
_cell.angle_gamma   90.00
#
_symmetry.space_group_name_H-M   'P 1'
#
loop_
_entity.id
_entity.type
_entity.pdbx_description
1 polymer ?
#
loop_
_entity_poly.entity_id
_entity_poly.type
_entity_poly.pdbx_seq_one_letter_code
_entity_poly.pdbx_strand_id
1 'polypeptide(L)'
;MRFSVTFFSVVAFYSTLVSCQPASIWDIFSIGFPSPFASQTTCRPRVYQGNKPLGYLSAKRNAYGEYGTLQESSSGALSVAFTATRSNSKELSLKVVGASAVTPMFGGIIGFTTSNDNLATGSHHYAYIGLTPQTSSGSVPVKGTNSFDQIQDFERKVQSAIWGYDSSTKRL
;
A
#
# COMPACT_ATOMS: atom_id res chain seq x y z
N MET A 1 -25.68 12.43 -24.87
CA MET A 1 -25.22 12.18 -23.49
C MET A 1 -23.72 12.42 -23.45
N ARG A 2 -23.25 13.46 -22.77
CA ARG A 2 -21.82 13.75 -22.61
C ARG A 2 -21.32 13.02 -21.36
N PHE A 3 -20.53 11.97 -21.55
CA PHE A 3 -19.81 11.33 -20.44
C PHE A 3 -18.67 12.24 -20.03
N SER A 4 -18.87 13.00 -18.95
CA SER A 4 -17.79 13.69 -18.26
C SER A 4 -16.97 12.63 -17.54
N VAL A 5 -15.87 12.19 -18.15
CA VAL A 5 -14.88 11.33 -17.51
C VAL A 5 -14.10 12.22 -16.55
N THR A 6 -14.59 12.34 -15.32
CA THR A 6 -13.83 12.91 -14.23
C THR A 6 -12.62 12.01 -14.03
N PHE A 7 -11.44 12.48 -14.43
CA PHE A 7 -10.17 11.81 -14.17
C PHE A 7 -10.05 11.61 -12.65
N PHE A 8 -10.27 10.38 -12.18
CA PHE A 8 -9.86 10.00 -10.84
C PHE A 8 -8.34 10.08 -10.84
N SER A 9 -7.81 10.99 -10.03
CA SER A 9 -6.37 11.15 -9.84
C SER A 9 -5.77 9.80 -9.46
N VAL A 10 -5.12 9.16 -10.43
CA VAL A 10 -4.21 8.05 -10.18
C VAL A 10 -3.16 8.59 -9.22
N VAL A 11 -2.99 7.94 -8.07
CA VAL A 11 -1.89 8.24 -7.14
C VAL A 11 -0.61 7.80 -7.85
N ALA A 12 -0.11 8.68 -8.72
CA ALA A 12 1.16 8.53 -9.37
C ALA A 12 2.24 8.73 -8.31
N PHE A 13 3.07 7.71 -8.10
CA PHE A 13 4.18 7.68 -7.14
C PHE A 13 5.33 8.66 -7.45
N TYR A 14 5.05 9.81 -8.05
CA TYR A 14 6.00 10.92 -8.06
C TYR A 14 5.81 11.70 -6.75
N SER A 15 6.59 11.32 -5.73
CA SER A 15 6.76 12.04 -4.46
C SER A 15 5.55 12.00 -3.50
N THR A 16 4.78 10.92 -3.51
CA THR A 16 3.72 10.71 -2.51
C THR A 16 4.28 10.00 -1.29
N LEU A 17 4.43 10.74 -0.20
CA LEU A 17 4.85 10.18 1.08
C LEU A 17 3.60 9.62 1.76
N VAL A 18 3.70 8.40 2.30
CA VAL A 18 2.63 7.83 3.12
C VAL A 18 3.03 7.99 4.58
N SER A 19 2.11 8.35 5.46
CA SER A 19 2.39 8.35 6.91
C SER A 19 1.47 7.37 7.63
N CYS A 20 2.05 6.65 8.59
CA CYS A 20 1.37 5.74 9.49
C CYS A 20 1.03 6.46 10.80
N GLN A 21 -0.25 6.74 11.03
CA GLN A 21 -0.71 7.13 12.37
C GLN A 21 -0.97 5.85 13.19
N PRO A 22 -0.47 5.75 14.43
CA PRO A 22 -0.70 4.57 15.28
C PRO A 22 -2.19 4.41 15.56
N ALA A 23 -2.66 3.16 15.58
CA ALA A 23 -4.07 2.85 15.79
C ALA A 23 -4.49 2.85 17.28
N SER A 24 -3.54 2.88 18.21
CA SER A 24 -3.78 2.77 19.66
C SER A 24 -2.73 3.51 20.50
N ILE A 25 -3.14 4.02 21.66
CA ILE A 25 -2.26 4.72 22.63
C ILE A 25 -1.35 3.76 23.41
N TRP A 26 -1.68 2.46 23.42
CA TRP A 26 -0.95 1.44 24.18
C TRP A 26 0.40 1.05 23.55
N ASP A 27 0.67 1.44 22.30
CA ASP A 27 1.95 1.19 21.62
C ASP A 27 3.12 2.06 22.16
N ILE A 28 2.86 2.93 23.15
CA ILE A 28 3.82 3.96 23.62
C ILE A 28 4.56 3.56 24.91
N PHE A 29 4.08 2.55 25.66
CA PHE A 29 4.70 2.15 26.93
C PHE A 29 5.54 0.87 26.78
N SER A 30 6.79 1.01 26.32
CA SER A 30 7.82 -0.01 26.51
C SER A 30 9.00 0.62 27.24
N ILE A 31 9.00 0.49 28.56
CA ILE A 31 10.03 1.01 29.45
C ILE A 31 11.13 -0.07 29.58
N GLY A 32 12.32 0.21 29.05
CA GLY A 32 13.57 -0.22 29.70
C GLY A 32 14.22 -1.56 29.34
N PHE A 33 13.78 -2.33 28.35
CA PHE A 33 14.54 -3.48 27.85
C PHE A 33 14.72 -3.43 26.32
N PRO A 34 15.95 -3.57 25.78
CA PRO A 34 16.15 -3.76 24.35
C PRO A 34 15.63 -5.16 23.97
N SER A 35 14.33 -5.26 23.74
CA SER A 35 13.72 -6.44 23.16
C SER A 35 14.21 -6.57 21.72
N PRO A 36 14.85 -7.68 21.32
CA PRO A 36 15.12 -7.98 19.91
C PRO A 36 13.84 -8.34 19.13
N PHE A 37 12.66 -8.15 19.74
CA PHE A 37 11.39 -8.53 19.16
C PHE A 37 10.91 -7.44 18.22
N ALA A 38 10.73 -7.85 16.97
CA ALA A 38 10.16 -7.01 15.95
C ALA A 38 8.74 -6.58 16.38
N SER A 39 8.50 -5.27 16.42
CA SER A 39 7.22 -4.74 16.85
C SER A 39 6.25 -4.78 15.66
N GLN A 40 5.11 -5.44 15.84
CA GLN A 40 4.02 -5.37 14.89
C GLN A 40 3.38 -3.99 14.99
N THR A 41 3.37 -3.25 13.89
CA THR A 41 2.75 -1.94 13.77
C THR A 41 1.48 -2.07 12.93
N THR A 42 0.38 -1.51 13.42
CA THR A 42 -0.86 -1.33 12.63
C THR A 42 -1.08 0.16 12.39
N CYS A 43 -1.35 0.55 11.15
CA CYS A 43 -1.52 1.94 10.79
C CYS A 43 -2.53 2.17 9.66
N ARG A 44 -2.96 3.42 9.51
CA ARG A 44 -3.80 3.87 8.40
C ARG A 44 -2.99 4.73 7.43
N PRO A 45 -2.77 4.30 6.18
CA PRO A 45 -2.01 5.06 5.19
C PRO A 45 -2.64 6.43 4.91
N ARG A 46 -1.89 7.51 5.17
CA ARG A 46 -2.24 8.88 4.77
C ARG A 46 -1.32 9.35 3.65
N VAL A 47 -1.88 9.80 2.53
CA VAL A 47 -1.14 10.23 1.34
C VAL A 47 -0.82 11.72 1.42
N TYR A 48 0.40 12.08 1.00
CA TYR A 48 0.88 13.46 0.95
C TYR A 48 1.34 13.84 -0.45
N GLN A 49 1.22 15.12 -0.80
CA GLN A 49 1.90 15.74 -1.93
C GLN A 49 2.96 16.69 -1.37
N GLY A 50 4.23 16.27 -1.39
CA GLY A 50 5.27 16.92 -0.60
C GLY A 50 4.94 16.85 0.90
N ASN A 51 4.73 18.01 1.53
CA ASN A 51 4.34 18.10 2.94
C ASN A 51 2.83 18.36 3.15
N LYS A 52 2.05 18.50 2.08
CA LYS A 52 0.60 18.72 2.17
C LYS A 52 -0.13 17.38 2.25
N PRO A 53 -0.90 17.10 3.31
CA PRO A 53 -1.72 15.89 3.35
C PRO A 53 -2.85 15.99 2.31
N LEU A 54 -3.05 14.93 1.53
CA LEU A 54 -4.15 14.82 0.56
C LEU A 54 -5.36 14.05 1.12
N GLY A 55 -5.15 13.18 2.10
CA GLY A 55 -6.20 12.36 2.70
C GLY A 55 -5.70 10.97 3.09
N TYR A 56 -6.57 10.16 3.66
CA TYR A 56 -6.33 8.75 3.94
C TYR A 56 -6.74 7.88 2.77
N LEU A 57 -6.03 6.79 2.52
CA LEU A 57 -6.43 5.82 1.52
C LEU A 57 -7.71 5.10 1.99
N SER A 58 -8.75 5.08 1.16
CA SER A 58 -10.00 4.40 1.52
C SER A 58 -9.81 2.89 1.59
N ALA A 59 -10.53 2.23 2.53
CA ALA A 59 -10.57 0.76 2.58
C ALA A 59 -11.37 0.15 1.41
N LYS A 60 -12.13 0.96 0.67
CA LYS A 60 -12.90 0.51 -0.49
C LYS A 60 -12.05 0.54 -1.76
N ARG A 61 -12.01 -0.59 -2.45
CA ARG A 61 -11.44 -0.70 -3.80
C ARG A 61 -12.44 -0.16 -4.83
N ASN A 62 -11.93 0.35 -5.95
CA ASN A 62 -12.76 0.77 -7.08
C ASN A 62 -13.33 -0.46 -7.84
N ALA A 63 -14.06 -0.22 -8.94
CA ALA A 63 -14.64 -1.27 -9.77
C ALA A 63 -13.60 -2.15 -10.50
N TYR A 64 -12.32 -1.75 -10.48
CA TYR A 64 -11.19 -2.50 -11.02
C TYR A 64 -10.39 -3.22 -9.93
N GLY A 65 -10.82 -3.17 -8.67
CA GLY A 65 -10.13 -3.87 -7.58
C GLY A 65 -8.89 -3.14 -7.08
N GLU A 66 -8.73 -1.86 -7.38
CA GLU A 66 -7.58 -1.05 -6.99
C GLU A 66 -7.94 -0.14 -5.81
N TYR A 67 -6.98 0.13 -4.94
CA TYR A 67 -7.02 1.22 -3.99
C TYR A 67 -6.56 2.51 -4.68
N GLY A 68 -7.24 3.62 -4.42
CA GLY A 68 -6.86 4.91 -5.02
C GLY A 68 -7.73 6.09 -4.58
N THR A 69 -8.95 5.82 -4.12
CA THR A 69 -9.81 6.87 -3.55
C THR A 69 -9.27 7.34 -2.22
N LEU A 70 -9.12 8.66 -2.07
CA LEU A 70 -8.77 9.30 -0.81
C LEU A 70 -10.02 9.76 -0.07
N GLN A 71 -9.93 9.80 1.26
CA GLN A 71 -10.96 10.29 2.15
C GLN A 71 -10.35 11.18 3.25
N GLU A 72 -11.09 12.19 3.68
CA GLU A 72 -10.61 13.17 4.66
C GLU A 72 -10.42 12.56 6.06
N SER A 73 -11.35 11.69 6.46
CA SER A 73 -11.34 11.08 7.80
C SER A 73 -10.58 9.77 7.84
N SER A 74 -9.93 9.49 8.98
CA SER A 74 -9.35 8.18 9.26
C SER A 74 -10.41 7.11 9.53
N SER A 75 -11.66 7.52 9.82
CA SER A 75 -12.79 6.60 9.99
C SER A 75 -13.19 6.00 8.64
N GLY A 76 -12.97 4.69 8.46
CA GLY A 76 -13.16 4.00 7.18
C GLY A 76 -11.92 3.95 6.28
N ALA A 77 -10.78 4.46 6.75
CA ALA A 77 -9.52 4.36 6.02
C ALA A 77 -9.01 2.91 6.02
N LEU A 78 -8.23 2.56 5.00
CA LEU A 78 -7.53 1.29 4.91
C LEU A 78 -6.64 1.13 6.15
N SER A 79 -6.64 -0.06 6.74
CA SER A 79 -5.76 -0.42 7.84
C SER A 79 -4.78 -1.49 7.37
N VAL A 80 -3.49 -1.26 7.59
CA VAL A 80 -2.42 -2.20 7.25
C VAL A 80 -1.60 -2.54 8.50
N ALA A 81 -1.13 -3.77 8.56
CA ALA A 81 -0.27 -4.28 9.61
C ALA A 81 1.03 -4.80 9.02
N PHE A 82 2.16 -4.48 9.66
CA PHE A 82 3.48 -4.94 9.25
C PHE A 82 4.40 -5.04 10.46
N THR A 83 5.54 -5.69 10.27
CA THR A 83 6.54 -5.86 11.32
C THR A 83 7.82 -5.16 10.91
N ALA A 84 8.24 -4.16 11.66
CA ALA A 84 9.50 -3.45 11.44
C ALA A 84 10.55 -3.93 12.43
N THR A 85 11.72 -4.31 11.92
CA THR A 85 12.84 -4.83 12.73
C THR A 85 13.86 -3.74 13.10
N ARG A 86 13.82 -2.60 12.39
CA ARG A 86 14.76 -1.48 12.58
C ARG A 86 14.03 -0.16 12.36
N SER A 87 14.69 0.94 12.73
CA SER A 87 14.14 2.28 12.55
C SER A 87 13.92 2.66 11.08
N ASN A 88 14.66 2.04 10.15
CA ASN A 88 14.53 2.24 8.70
C ASN A 88 14.43 0.88 8.01
N SER A 89 13.25 0.28 8.04
CA SER A 89 12.99 -0.98 7.34
C SER A 89 12.67 -0.71 5.87
N LYS A 90 13.15 -1.57 4.98
CA LYS A 90 12.87 -1.53 3.54
C LYS A 90 12.25 -2.85 3.10
N GLU A 91 11.61 -2.84 1.93
CA GLU A 91 11.03 -4.03 1.31
C GLU A 91 10.04 -4.76 2.24
N LEU A 92 9.29 -3.99 3.02
CA LEU A 92 8.30 -4.51 3.94
C LEU A 92 7.10 -5.04 3.15
N SER A 93 6.54 -6.14 3.65
CA SER A 93 5.20 -6.61 3.26
C SER A 93 4.18 -6.06 4.24
N LEU A 94 3.17 -5.38 3.69
CA LEU A 94 2.07 -4.81 4.47
C LEU A 94 0.84 -5.69 4.29
N LYS A 95 0.31 -6.23 5.38
CA LYS A 95 -0.92 -7.02 5.37
C LYS A 95 -2.13 -6.10 5.55
N VAL A 96 -3.12 -6.18 4.69
CA VAL A 96 -4.39 -5.45 4.88
C VAL A 96 -5.20 -6.13 5.97
N VAL A 97 -5.62 -5.37 6.98
CA VAL A 97 -6.46 -5.88 8.08
C VAL A 97 -7.85 -6.23 7.53
N GLY A 98 -8.27 -7.47 7.73
CA GLY A 98 -9.56 -7.98 7.25
C GLY A 98 -9.58 -8.40 5.76
N ALA A 99 -8.45 -8.39 5.07
CA ALA A 99 -8.38 -8.91 3.70
C ALA A 99 -8.46 -10.46 3.64
N SER A 100 -8.85 -10.96 2.47
CA SER A 100 -8.87 -12.40 2.17
C SER A 100 -7.49 -13.03 2.33
N ALA A 101 -7.45 -14.29 2.78
CA ALA A 101 -6.22 -15.06 2.93
C ALA A 101 -5.46 -15.28 1.60
N VAL A 102 -6.17 -15.25 0.46
CA VAL A 102 -5.58 -15.52 -0.87
C VAL A 102 -4.71 -14.35 -1.36
N THR A 103 -5.13 -13.12 -1.08
CA THR A 103 -4.43 -11.90 -1.49
C THR A 103 -4.38 -10.93 -0.31
N PRO A 104 -3.63 -11.25 0.75
CA PRO A 104 -3.70 -10.48 1.98
C PRO A 104 -2.84 -9.21 1.96
N MET A 105 -1.95 -9.07 0.97
CA MET A 105 -0.91 -8.05 0.99
C MET A 105 -1.30 -6.81 0.21
N PHE A 106 -1.03 -5.64 0.80
CA PHE A 106 -1.05 -4.36 0.15
C PHE A 106 0.20 -4.27 -0.74
N GLY A 107 0.02 -4.20 -2.05
CA GLY A 107 1.14 -4.29 -3.00
C GLY A 107 0.86 -3.60 -4.32
N GLY A 108 1.92 -3.48 -5.11
CA GLY A 108 1.87 -2.98 -6.48
C GLY A 108 1.29 -4.03 -7.43
N ILE A 109 0.39 -3.57 -8.28
CA ILE A 109 -0.26 -4.32 -9.36
C ILE A 109 -0.19 -3.51 -10.65
N ILE A 110 -0.39 -4.20 -11.78
CA ILE A 110 -0.45 -3.60 -13.10
C ILE A 110 -1.91 -3.27 -13.38
N GLY A 111 -2.20 -2.01 -13.67
CA GLY A 111 -3.57 -1.56 -13.87
C GLY A 111 -4.08 -1.78 -15.29
N PHE A 112 -5.35 -1.44 -15.50
CA PHE A 112 -6.05 -1.69 -16.75
C PHE A 112 -5.39 -1.10 -18.00
N THR A 113 -4.86 0.13 -17.88
CA THR A 113 -4.41 0.91 -19.05
C THR A 113 -2.96 0.65 -19.45
N THR A 114 -2.24 -0.22 -18.75
CA THR A 114 -0.83 -0.48 -19.01
C THR A 114 -0.64 -1.65 -19.97
N SER A 115 0.12 -1.41 -21.05
CA SER A 115 0.39 -2.40 -22.11
C SER A 115 1.50 -3.39 -21.77
N ASN A 116 2.24 -3.19 -20.68
CA ASN A 116 3.32 -4.08 -20.25
C ASN A 116 3.48 -4.11 -18.73
N ASP A 117 4.31 -5.06 -18.27
CA ASP A 117 4.43 -5.44 -16.86
C ASP A 117 5.67 -4.86 -16.16
N ASN A 118 6.22 -3.75 -16.68
CA ASN A 118 7.42 -3.15 -16.08
C ASN A 118 7.06 -2.27 -14.87
N LEU A 119 7.20 -2.82 -13.67
CA LEU A 119 7.05 -2.12 -12.38
C LEU A 119 8.40 -1.59 -11.82
N ALA A 120 9.45 -1.47 -12.64
CA ALA A 120 10.73 -0.94 -12.18
C ALA A 120 10.63 0.54 -11.77
N THR A 121 11.51 0.96 -10.85
CA THR A 121 11.63 2.36 -10.43
C THR A 121 11.82 3.29 -11.64
N GLY A 122 11.05 4.38 -11.71
CA GLY A 122 11.09 5.34 -12.82
C GLY A 122 10.21 4.96 -14.03
N SER A 123 9.62 3.76 -14.03
CA SER A 123 8.60 3.39 -15.02
C SER A 123 7.36 4.27 -14.89
N HIS A 124 6.85 4.77 -16.03
CA HIS A 124 5.55 5.45 -16.10
C HIS A 124 4.38 4.47 -16.14
N HIS A 125 4.63 3.16 -16.12
CA HIS A 125 3.57 2.18 -15.92
C HIS A 125 3.21 2.24 -14.45
N TYR A 126 2.24 3.10 -14.17
CA TYR A 126 1.72 3.37 -12.84
C TYR A 126 1.52 2.06 -12.09
N ALA A 127 2.28 1.85 -11.02
CA ALA A 127 2.00 0.77 -10.08
C ALA A 127 0.70 1.16 -9.36
N TYR A 128 -0.41 0.59 -9.82
CA TYR A 128 -1.66 0.68 -9.08
C TYR A 128 -1.50 -0.13 -7.81
N ILE A 129 -2.24 0.24 -6.76
CA ILE A 129 -2.16 -0.47 -5.50
C ILE A 129 -3.38 -1.37 -5.35
N GLY A 130 -3.15 -2.61 -4.97
CA GLY A 130 -4.19 -3.61 -4.83
C GLY A 130 -3.87 -4.62 -3.75
N LEU A 131 -4.69 -5.66 -3.69
CA LEU A 131 -4.42 -6.85 -2.92
C LEU A 131 -3.60 -7.83 -3.75
N THR A 132 -2.55 -8.36 -3.16
CA THR A 132 -1.57 -9.25 -3.80
C THR A 132 -1.27 -10.44 -2.90
N PRO A 133 -0.78 -11.56 -3.45
CA PRO A 133 -0.06 -12.58 -2.70
C PRO A 133 1.24 -12.00 -2.16
N GLN A 134 1.83 -12.65 -1.16
CA GLN A 134 3.14 -12.24 -0.66
C GLN A 134 4.24 -12.55 -1.67
N THR A 135 5.10 -11.58 -1.96
CA THR A 135 6.35 -11.75 -2.70
C THR A 135 7.55 -11.64 -1.75
N SER A 136 8.69 -12.20 -2.14
CA SER A 136 9.93 -12.10 -1.35
C SER A 136 10.45 -10.65 -1.32
N SER A 137 11.11 -10.28 -0.22
CA SER A 137 11.87 -9.03 -0.10
C SER A 137 12.84 -8.87 -1.28
N GLY A 138 12.82 -7.72 -1.95
CA GLY A 138 13.75 -7.41 -3.04
C GLY A 138 13.52 -8.22 -4.32
N SER A 139 12.44 -9.01 -4.41
CA SER A 139 12.13 -9.76 -5.62
C SER A 139 11.77 -8.81 -6.76
N VAL A 140 12.10 -9.16 -8.00
CA VAL A 140 11.47 -8.54 -9.18
C VAL A 140 9.96 -8.82 -9.19
N PRO A 141 9.16 -8.09 -9.99
CA PRO A 141 7.75 -8.43 -10.20
C PRO A 141 7.58 -9.88 -10.67
N VAL A 142 6.69 -10.62 -10.01
CA VAL A 142 6.42 -12.04 -10.29
C VAL A 142 4.96 -12.23 -10.69
N LYS A 143 4.67 -13.28 -11.47
CA LYS A 143 3.29 -13.63 -11.83
C LYS A 143 2.51 -14.04 -10.58
N GLY A 144 1.31 -13.52 -10.39
CA GLY A 144 0.44 -13.92 -9.29
C GLY A 144 -0.92 -13.24 -9.33
N THR A 145 -1.97 -13.97 -8.95
CA THR A 145 -3.35 -13.46 -8.91
C THR A 145 -3.48 -12.30 -7.93
N ASN A 146 -3.93 -11.15 -8.39
CA ASN A 146 -4.21 -9.98 -7.55
C ASN A 146 -5.69 -9.57 -7.60
N SER A 147 -6.05 -8.49 -6.89
CA SER A 147 -7.43 -8.00 -6.84
C SER A 147 -7.99 -7.46 -8.15
N PHE A 148 -7.13 -6.99 -9.06
CA PHE A 148 -7.54 -6.61 -10.40
C PHE A 148 -7.82 -7.85 -11.25
N ASP A 149 -6.93 -8.85 -11.20
CA ASP A 149 -7.10 -10.12 -11.91
C ASP A 149 -8.40 -10.84 -11.48
N GLN A 150 -8.77 -10.76 -10.20
CA GLN A 150 -10.04 -11.32 -9.68
C GLN A 150 -11.30 -10.73 -10.33
N ILE A 151 -11.21 -9.55 -10.93
CA ILE A 151 -12.34 -8.86 -11.55
C ILE A 151 -12.26 -8.94 -13.07
N GLN A 152 -11.05 -8.80 -13.62
CA GLN A 152 -10.84 -8.69 -15.06
C GLN A 152 -10.42 -10.01 -15.72
N ASP A 153 -10.17 -11.07 -14.94
CA ASP A 153 -9.72 -12.39 -15.39
C ASP A 153 -8.47 -12.31 -16.29
N PHE A 154 -7.48 -11.54 -15.84
CA PHE A 154 -6.27 -11.27 -16.58
C PHE A 154 -5.05 -11.44 -15.69
N GLU A 155 -4.21 -12.45 -15.92
CA GLU A 155 -3.04 -12.68 -15.06
C GLU A 155 -1.95 -11.63 -15.27
N ARG A 156 -1.58 -10.91 -14.22
CA ARG A 156 -0.51 -9.90 -14.24
C ARG A 156 0.61 -10.22 -13.24
N LYS A 157 1.71 -9.49 -13.38
CA LYS A 157 2.77 -9.46 -12.36
C LYS A 157 2.39 -8.58 -11.16
N VAL A 158 2.90 -8.96 -10.00
CA VAL A 158 2.63 -8.33 -8.70
C VAL A 158 3.93 -8.16 -7.91
N GLN A 159 3.90 -7.26 -6.93
CA GLN A 159 4.97 -7.12 -5.94
C GLN A 159 4.39 -6.59 -4.62
N SER A 160 4.62 -7.30 -3.50
CA SER A 160 4.08 -6.91 -2.19
C SER A 160 5.13 -6.34 -1.24
N ALA A 161 6.37 -6.81 -1.34
CA ALA A 161 7.48 -6.45 -0.46
C ALA A 161 8.22 -5.19 -0.97
N ILE A 162 7.48 -4.09 -1.16
CA ILE A 162 7.97 -2.87 -1.82
C ILE A 162 8.02 -1.64 -0.90
N TRP A 163 7.54 -1.78 0.33
CA TRP A 163 7.31 -0.63 1.20
C TRP A 163 8.53 -0.30 2.05
N GLY A 164 8.79 0.98 2.26
CA GLY A 164 9.71 1.47 3.28
C GLY A 164 8.95 1.75 4.57
N TYR A 165 9.65 1.80 5.70
CA TYR A 165 9.13 2.43 6.90
C TYR A 165 10.26 3.06 7.71
N ASP A 166 10.11 4.34 8.00
CA ASP A 166 10.93 5.08 8.95
C ASP A 166 10.13 5.29 10.24
N SER A 167 10.53 4.61 11.30
CA SER A 167 9.87 4.64 12.59
C SER A 167 10.08 5.95 13.35
N SER A 168 11.09 6.74 12.99
CA SER A 168 11.38 8.04 13.60
C SER A 168 10.43 9.12 13.08
N THR A 169 10.12 9.07 11.78
CA THR A 169 9.21 10.03 11.12
C THR A 169 7.80 9.48 10.92
N LYS A 170 7.57 8.19 11.22
CA LYS A 170 6.32 7.47 10.96
C LYS A 170 5.90 7.54 9.48
N ARG A 171 6.88 7.45 8.58
CA ARG A 171 6.67 7.51 7.12
C ARG A 171 6.82 6.13 6.52
N LEU A 172 5.90 5.81 5.62
CA LEU A 172 5.89 4.65 4.76
C LEU A 172 6.29 5.07 3.33
#